data_AF-A0A0D0CJV1-F1
#
_entry.id   AF-A0A0D0CJV1-F1
#
_cell.length_a   1.000
_cell.length_b   1.000
_cell.length_c   1.000
_cell.angle_alpha   90.00
_cell.angle_beta   90.00
_cell.angle_gamma   90.00
#
_symmetry.space_group_name_H-M   'P 1'
#
loop_
_entity.id
_entity.type
_entity.pdbx_description
1 polymer ?
#
loop_
_entity_poly.entity_id
_entity_poly.type
_entity_poly.pdbx_seq_one_letter_code
_entity_poly.pdbx_strand_id
1 'polypeptide(L)'
;MPKTPGTPHFHHDAYAHPFANSKKRLEIIRNDGIDIEEEARLYDEMCFEGRMPLQRSRPSVEYERPASIFSSSESTSIWLGDNVGESLAFARDVNISGWTSVGDKDKLGGGAYVVYDCVVKTKEGTTIHAHKRYNAFIQLDDALRRSLPRHQQRYVPPLPPKAPFARYRPAFLDQRRRQLEYWLSAVLLHPDVGASKPVRQWIMS
;
A
#
# COMPACT_ATOMS: atom_id res chain seq x y z
N MET A 1 -35.61 -26.42 68.08
CA MET A 1 -34.43 -26.53 67.19
C MET A 1 -34.80 -26.01 65.81
N PRO A 2 -34.01 -25.07 65.26
CA PRO A 2 -33.63 -25.17 63.86
C PRO A 2 -32.12 -24.92 63.63
N LYS A 3 -31.62 -25.57 62.59
CA LYS A 3 -30.22 -25.68 62.13
C LYS A 3 -29.67 -24.35 61.59
N THR A 4 -28.45 -24.02 61.98
CA THR A 4 -27.59 -23.03 61.31
C THR A 4 -27.14 -23.55 59.93
N PRO A 5 -27.12 -22.72 58.87
CA PRO A 5 -26.58 -23.10 57.58
C PRO A 5 -25.04 -23.07 57.61
N GLY A 6 -24.43 -24.16 57.13
CA GLY A 6 -22.99 -24.37 57.06
C GLY A 6 -22.30 -23.48 56.03
N THR A 7 -21.11 -23.03 56.39
CA THR A 7 -20.17 -22.28 55.57
C THR A 7 -19.75 -23.12 54.35
N PRO A 8 -19.84 -22.61 53.10
CA PRO A 8 -19.32 -23.33 51.95
C PRO A 8 -17.80 -23.32 51.98
N HIS A 9 -17.19 -24.51 52.05
CA HIS A 9 -15.78 -24.70 51.82
C HIS A 9 -15.47 -24.46 50.34
N PHE A 10 -14.86 -23.32 50.03
CA PHE A 10 -14.24 -23.10 48.73
C PHE A 10 -13.01 -23.99 48.64
N HIS A 11 -13.11 -25.07 47.85
CA HIS A 11 -11.95 -25.83 47.41
C HIS A 11 -11.04 -24.89 46.62
N HIS A 12 -9.87 -24.59 47.18
CA HIS A 12 -8.76 -24.01 46.46
C HIS A 12 -8.24 -25.09 45.50
N ASP A 13 -8.86 -25.20 44.32
CA ASP A 13 -8.20 -25.84 43.19
C ASP A 13 -6.97 -24.98 42.87
N ALA A 14 -5.81 -25.49 43.26
CA ALA A 14 -4.53 -24.88 42.98
C ALA A 14 -4.46 -24.65 41.47
N TYR A 15 -4.44 -23.38 41.07
CA TYR A 15 -4.29 -22.95 39.69
C TYR A 15 -3.06 -23.64 39.07
N ALA A 16 -3.29 -24.73 38.34
CA ALA A 16 -2.25 -25.46 37.64
C ALA A 16 -1.82 -24.59 36.45
N HIS A 17 -0.73 -23.86 36.63
CA HIS A 17 -0.17 -23.02 35.56
C HIS A 17 0.30 -23.93 34.42
N PRO A 18 0.01 -23.60 33.14
CA PRO A 18 0.34 -24.45 31.97
C PRO A 18 1.84 -24.74 31.79
N PHE A 19 2.70 -24.14 32.61
CA PHE A 19 4.15 -24.27 32.56
C PHE A 19 4.76 -24.79 33.87
N ALA A 20 3.96 -25.27 34.82
CA ALA A 20 4.41 -25.67 36.16
C ALA A 20 5.53 -26.74 36.15
N ASN A 21 5.61 -27.57 35.09
CA ASN A 21 6.64 -28.60 34.91
C ASN A 21 7.66 -28.30 33.81
N SER A 22 7.72 -27.07 33.30
CA SER A 22 8.66 -26.69 32.23
C SER A 22 10.05 -26.42 32.79
N LYS A 23 11.06 -27.19 32.35
CA LYS A 23 12.48 -26.97 32.68
C LYS A 23 13.19 -25.96 31.76
N LYS A 24 12.45 -25.33 30.84
CA LYS A 24 13.00 -24.32 29.93
C LYS A 24 12.98 -22.95 30.63
N ARG A 25 14.03 -22.14 30.43
CA ARG A 25 14.08 -20.76 30.94
C ARG A 25 12.88 -19.98 30.39
N LEU A 26 11.96 -19.60 31.26
CA LEU A 26 10.92 -18.63 30.94
C LEU A 26 11.56 -17.24 31.05
N GLU A 27 11.70 -16.56 29.92
CA GLU A 27 11.99 -15.13 29.92
C GLU A 27 10.68 -14.38 30.11
N ILE A 28 10.51 -13.80 31.30
CA ILE A 28 9.44 -12.86 31.58
C ILE A 28 9.81 -11.58 30.84
N ILE A 29 9.20 -11.36 29.68
CA ILE A 29 9.24 -10.05 29.02
C ILE A 29 8.48 -9.10 29.95
N ARG A 30 9.24 -8.30 30.71
CA ARG A 30 8.65 -7.27 31.57
C ARG A 30 7.87 -6.33 30.67
N ASN A 31 6.58 -6.17 30.96
CA ASN A 31 5.71 -5.22 30.29
C ASN A 31 6.02 -3.81 30.81
N ASP A 32 7.27 -3.39 30.67
CA ASP A 32 7.67 -2.00 30.80
C ASP A 32 7.08 -1.38 29.53
N GLY A 33 5.95 -0.68 29.68
CA GLY A 33 4.98 -0.41 28.62
C GLY A 33 5.62 -0.21 27.25
N ILE A 34 5.21 -1.02 26.28
CA ILE A 34 5.70 -0.96 24.90
C ILE A 34 5.69 0.50 24.47
N ASP A 35 6.88 1.06 24.26
CA ASP A 35 7.02 2.40 23.72
C ASP A 35 6.48 2.38 22.29
N ILE A 36 5.23 2.83 22.14
CA ILE A 36 4.49 2.80 20.89
C ILE A 36 5.21 3.63 19.82
N GLU A 37 5.98 4.64 20.22
CA GLU A 37 6.71 5.54 19.34
C GLU A 37 8.04 4.92 18.88
N GLU A 38 8.80 4.31 19.79
CA GLU A 38 10.00 3.55 19.43
C GLU A 38 9.64 2.32 18.57
N GLU A 39 8.54 1.64 18.91
CA GLU A 39 8.00 0.54 18.12
C GLU A 39 7.56 1.02 16.72
N ALA A 40 6.91 2.18 16.62
CA ALA A 40 6.54 2.78 15.35
C ALA A 40 7.78 3.15 14.50
N ARG A 41 8.84 3.68 15.13
CA ARG A 41 10.13 3.95 14.46
C ARG A 41 10.77 2.68 13.94
N LEU A 42 10.81 1.62 14.75
CA LEU A 42 11.33 0.32 14.35
C LEU A 42 10.54 -0.27 13.16
N TYR A 43 9.22 -0.13 13.16
CA TYR A 43 8.42 -0.58 12.02
C TYR A 43 8.62 0.25 10.76
N ASP A 44 8.78 1.57 10.89
CA ASP A 44 9.10 2.44 9.76
C ASP A 44 10.46 2.06 9.15
N GLU A 45 11.47 1.85 10.00
CA GLU A 45 12.80 1.37 9.62
C GLU A 45 12.75 -0.01 8.91
N MET A 46 12.04 -0.99 9.48
CA MET A 46 11.86 -2.31 8.87
C MET A 46 11.06 -2.27 7.55
N CYS A 47 10.16 -1.29 7.36
CA CYS A 47 9.49 -1.07 6.09
C CYS A 47 10.39 -0.39 5.04
N PHE A 48 11.40 0.37 5.48
CA PHE A 48 12.33 1.10 4.63
C PHE A 48 13.51 0.25 4.13
N GLU A 49 13.88 -0.82 4.83
CA GLU A 49 15.02 -1.68 4.47
C GLU A 49 14.85 -2.47 3.16
N GLY A 50 13.65 -2.54 2.58
CA GLY A 50 13.41 -3.01 1.21
C GLY A 50 13.82 -1.99 0.15
N ARG A 51 15.09 -1.56 0.16
CA ARG A 51 15.68 -0.43 -0.58
C ARG A 51 15.16 -0.19 -2.00
N MET A 52 14.71 1.05 -2.26
CA MET A 52 15.04 1.74 -3.52
C MET A 52 16.44 2.35 -3.35
N PRO A 53 17.40 2.12 -4.26
CA PRO A 53 18.62 2.90 -4.26
C PRO A 53 18.23 4.34 -4.60
N LEU A 54 18.28 5.23 -3.60
CA LEU A 54 18.34 6.67 -3.84
C LEU A 54 19.48 6.89 -4.83
N GLN A 55 19.14 7.49 -5.98
CA GLN A 55 20.11 7.98 -6.94
C GLN A 55 21.18 8.74 -6.17
N ARG A 56 22.40 8.20 -6.24
CA ARG A 56 23.63 8.82 -5.78
C ARG A 56 23.58 10.31 -6.15
N SER A 57 23.55 11.18 -5.15
CA SER A 57 23.59 12.62 -5.32
C SER A 57 24.78 12.95 -6.22
N ARG A 58 24.50 13.33 -7.47
CA ARG A 58 25.52 13.87 -8.37
C ARG A 58 25.97 15.21 -7.80
N PRO A 59 27.27 15.52 -7.75
CA PRO A 59 27.71 16.87 -7.44
C PRO A 59 27.12 17.82 -8.49
N SER A 60 26.52 18.91 -8.01
CA SER A 60 25.98 19.99 -8.83
C SER A 60 27.12 20.64 -9.62
N VAL A 61 27.19 20.36 -10.91
CA VAL A 61 27.96 21.17 -11.86
C VAL A 61 27.08 22.37 -12.19
N GLU A 62 27.55 23.58 -11.84
CA GLU A 62 26.96 24.82 -12.32
C GLU A 62 27.08 24.84 -13.84
N TYR A 63 25.95 24.74 -14.53
CA TYR A 63 25.87 25.03 -15.96
C TYR A 63 25.44 26.49 -16.09
N GLU A 64 26.32 27.33 -16.61
CA GLU A 64 25.91 28.61 -17.21
C GLU A 64 24.87 28.30 -18.30
N ARG A 65 23.66 28.84 -18.14
CA ARG A 65 22.61 28.70 -19.16
C ARG A 65 23.05 29.46 -20.41
N PRO A 66 23.12 28.82 -21.59
CA PRO A 66 23.32 29.54 -22.83
C PRO A 66 22.15 30.50 -23.05
N ALA A 67 22.45 31.69 -23.60
CA ALA A 67 21.47 32.72 -23.91
C ALA A 67 20.35 32.15 -24.79
N SER A 68 19.10 32.37 -24.38
CA SER A 68 17.92 31.91 -25.09
C SER A 68 17.82 32.61 -26.45
N ILE A 69 17.79 31.84 -27.54
CA ILE A 69 17.66 32.33 -28.92
C ILE A 69 16.21 32.80 -29.22
N PHE A 70 15.28 32.64 -28.26
CA PHE A 70 13.83 32.88 -28.48
C PHE A 70 13.33 34.27 -28.05
N SER A 71 14.22 35.24 -27.83
CA SER A 71 13.84 36.60 -27.43
C SER A 71 14.25 37.67 -28.46
N SER A 72 13.95 37.43 -29.73
CA SER A 72 13.78 38.49 -30.73
C SER A 72 12.30 38.77 -30.90
N SER A 73 11.92 40.04 -31.01
CA SER A 73 10.57 40.62 -30.96
C SER A 73 9.55 40.15 -32.03
N GLU A 74 9.81 39.03 -32.70
CA GLU A 74 8.93 38.38 -33.68
C GLU A 74 8.76 36.87 -33.40
N SER A 75 8.93 36.46 -32.14
CA SER A 75 8.78 35.05 -31.75
C SER A 75 7.33 34.59 -31.93
N THR A 76 7.12 33.75 -32.95
CA THR A 76 5.90 32.95 -33.17
C THR A 76 5.44 32.36 -31.84
N SER A 77 4.22 32.71 -31.43
CA SER A 77 3.59 32.17 -30.24
C SER A 77 3.65 30.64 -30.30
N ILE A 78 4.26 30.01 -29.29
CA ILE A 78 4.22 28.57 -29.11
C ILE A 78 2.77 28.20 -28.82
N TRP A 79 2.03 27.82 -29.86
CA TRP A 79 0.73 27.20 -29.70
C TRP A 79 0.98 25.81 -29.13
N LEU A 80 0.85 25.67 -27.81
CA LEU A 80 0.62 24.37 -27.18
C LEU A 80 -0.73 23.91 -27.70
N GLY A 81 -0.71 23.12 -28.78
CA GLY A 81 -1.92 22.45 -29.25
C GLY A 81 -2.52 21.69 -28.07
N ASP A 82 -3.80 21.94 -27.82
CA ASP A 82 -4.57 21.31 -26.76
C ASP A 82 -4.69 19.81 -27.06
N ASN A 83 -3.64 19.03 -26.81
CA ASN A 83 -3.63 17.57 -26.88
C ASN A 83 -4.45 16.95 -25.72
N VAL A 84 -5.48 17.67 -25.25
CA VAL A 84 -6.48 17.25 -24.28
C VAL A 84 -7.41 16.24 -24.97
N GLY A 85 -6.88 15.10 -25.41
CA GLY A 85 -7.70 14.08 -26.07
C GLY A 85 -6.98 12.91 -26.74
N GLU A 86 -5.72 13.06 -27.15
CA GLU A 86 -5.03 12.03 -27.97
C GLU A 86 -4.20 11.02 -27.18
N SER A 87 -4.37 10.94 -25.86
CA SER A 87 -3.68 9.90 -25.09
C SER A 87 -4.39 8.57 -25.29
N LEU A 88 -3.67 7.54 -25.73
CA LEU A 88 -4.18 6.16 -25.84
C LEU A 88 -4.51 5.53 -24.48
N ALA A 89 -4.19 6.23 -23.39
CA ALA A 89 -4.45 5.78 -22.03
C ALA A 89 -5.95 5.51 -21.80
N PHE A 90 -6.23 4.44 -21.06
CA PHE A 90 -7.60 4.05 -20.72
C PHE A 90 -8.23 5.02 -19.69
N ALA A 91 -7.44 5.41 -18.69
CA ALA A 91 -7.84 6.30 -17.63
C ALA A 91 -7.34 7.73 -17.88
N ARG A 92 -8.12 8.71 -17.41
CA ARG A 92 -7.75 10.12 -17.34
C ARG A 92 -7.23 10.50 -15.95
N ASP A 93 -7.79 9.89 -14.91
CA ASP A 93 -7.47 10.19 -13.52
C ASP A 93 -7.69 8.95 -12.64
N VAL A 94 -6.90 8.84 -11.57
CA VAL A 94 -6.87 7.69 -10.67
C VAL A 94 -6.62 8.18 -9.26
N ASN A 95 -7.46 7.77 -8.32
CA ASN A 95 -7.33 8.08 -6.91
C ASN A 95 -7.67 6.84 -6.08
N ILE A 96 -7.02 6.65 -4.93
CA ILE A 96 -7.45 5.64 -3.95
C ILE A 96 -8.06 6.39 -2.76
N SER A 97 -9.39 6.48 -2.71
CA SER A 97 -10.14 7.34 -1.77
C SER A 97 -9.88 6.97 -0.31
N GLY A 98 -9.69 5.68 -0.03
CA GLY A 98 -9.51 5.16 1.31
C GLY A 98 -9.37 3.65 1.34
N TRP A 99 -9.46 3.09 2.55
CA TRP A 99 -9.42 1.66 2.80
C TRP A 99 -10.44 1.26 3.85
N THR A 100 -10.91 0.02 3.76
CA THR A 100 -11.85 -0.57 4.71
C THR A 100 -11.34 -1.92 5.18
N SER A 101 -11.49 -2.20 6.47
CA SER A 101 -11.25 -3.52 7.05
C SER A 101 -12.52 -4.34 6.93
N VAL A 102 -12.49 -5.43 6.18
CA VAL A 102 -13.62 -6.34 5.99
C VAL A 102 -13.31 -7.66 6.70
N GLY A 103 -14.23 -8.11 7.55
CA GLY A 103 -14.14 -9.37 8.27
C GLY A 103 -14.29 -9.19 9.78
N ASP A 104 -14.74 -10.26 10.42
CA ASP A 104 -15.01 -10.30 11.86
C ASP A 104 -13.69 -10.41 12.65
N LYS A 105 -13.43 -9.43 13.51
CA LYS A 105 -12.24 -9.40 14.37
C LYS A 105 -12.36 -10.39 15.54
N ASP A 106 -13.57 -10.79 15.91
CA ASP A 106 -13.85 -11.52 17.14
C ASP A 106 -13.75 -13.04 16.99
N LYS A 107 -13.59 -13.55 15.76
CA LYS A 107 -13.26 -14.95 15.52
C LYS A 107 -11.74 -15.10 15.52
N LEU A 108 -11.24 -15.88 16.47
CA LEU A 108 -9.84 -16.22 16.82
C LEU A 108 -8.92 -16.74 15.67
N GLY A 109 -9.29 -16.57 14.40
CA GLY A 109 -8.70 -17.29 13.26
C GLY A 109 -8.62 -16.53 11.93
N GLY A 110 -8.34 -15.22 11.94
CA GLY A 110 -7.71 -14.58 10.77
C GLY A 110 -8.61 -14.28 9.56
N GLY A 111 -9.86 -13.87 9.77
CA GLY A 111 -10.80 -13.53 8.70
C GLY A 111 -10.77 -12.09 8.19
N ALA A 112 -10.13 -11.17 8.90
CA ALA A 112 -10.09 -9.76 8.52
C ALA A 112 -9.08 -9.49 7.39
N TYR A 113 -9.47 -8.68 6.41
CA TYR A 113 -8.62 -8.22 5.32
C TYR A 113 -8.90 -6.76 4.97
N VAL A 114 -7.92 -6.11 4.35
CA VAL A 114 -8.05 -4.71 3.92
C VAL A 114 -8.41 -4.64 2.44
N VAL A 115 -9.39 -3.81 2.13
CA VAL A 115 -9.82 -3.46 0.77
C VAL A 115 -9.56 -1.98 0.55
N TYR A 116 -8.99 -1.63 -0.60
CA TYR A 116 -8.77 -0.26 -1.05
C TYR A 116 -9.85 0.11 -2.06
N ASP A 117 -10.42 1.32 -1.95
CA ASP A 117 -11.35 1.87 -2.93
C ASP A 117 -10.60 2.66 -3.99
N CYS A 118 -10.48 2.09 -5.18
CA CYS A 118 -9.78 2.69 -6.31
C CYS A 118 -10.80 3.38 -7.22
N VAL A 119 -10.76 4.70 -7.28
CA VAL A 119 -11.59 5.54 -8.13
C VAL A 119 -10.84 5.82 -9.43
N VAL A 120 -11.32 5.26 -10.54
CA VAL A 120 -10.73 5.44 -11.86
C VAL A 120 -11.69 6.23 -12.73
N LYS A 121 -11.25 7.39 -13.22
CA LYS A 121 -12.01 8.17 -14.22
C LYS A 121 -11.51 7.82 -15.60
N THR A 122 -12.38 7.28 -16.44
CA THR A 122 -12.07 6.97 -17.83
C THR A 122 -12.01 8.26 -18.66
N LYS A 123 -11.38 8.19 -19.83
CA LYS A 123 -11.39 9.30 -20.80
C LYS A 123 -12.79 9.69 -21.27
N GLU A 124 -13.72 8.74 -21.24
CA GLU A 124 -15.13 8.92 -21.63
C GLU A 124 -15.95 9.65 -20.55
N GLY A 125 -15.33 9.99 -19.41
CA GLY A 125 -15.98 10.68 -18.29
C GLY A 125 -16.67 9.73 -17.29
N THR A 126 -16.61 8.42 -17.50
CA THR A 126 -17.15 7.43 -16.57
C THR A 126 -16.24 7.30 -15.35
N THR A 127 -16.82 7.37 -14.15
CA THR A 127 -16.09 7.09 -12.91
C THR A 127 -16.40 5.66 -12.46
N ILE A 128 -15.36 4.83 -12.33
CA ILE A 128 -15.45 3.43 -11.93
C ILE A 128 -14.83 3.28 -10.55
N HIS A 129 -15.57 2.66 -9.62
CA HIS A 129 -15.07 2.31 -8.30
C HIS A 129 -14.68 0.83 -8.27
N ALA A 130 -13.39 0.56 -8.12
CA ALA A 130 -12.83 -0.78 -8.04
C ALA A 130 -12.33 -1.06 -6.62
N HIS A 131 -13.03 -1.95 -5.92
CA HIS A 131 -12.66 -2.38 -4.57
C HIS A 131 -11.65 -3.53 -4.63
N LYS A 132 -10.39 -3.27 -4.25
CA LYS A 132 -9.28 -4.23 -4.44
C LYS A 132 -8.46 -4.44 -3.19
N ARG A 133 -8.14 -5.70 -2.88
CA ARG A 133 -7.16 -6.03 -1.84
C ARG A 133 -5.75 -5.85 -2.38
N TYR A 134 -4.77 -5.66 -1.50
CA TYR A 134 -3.36 -5.54 -1.90
C TYR A 134 -2.89 -6.68 -2.82
N ASN A 135 -3.31 -7.92 -2.58
CA ASN A 135 -2.95 -9.06 -3.44
C ASN A 135 -3.46 -8.92 -4.88
N ALA A 136 -4.55 -8.19 -5.13
CA ALA A 136 -5.01 -7.94 -6.49
C ALA A 136 -4.04 -7.03 -7.27
N PHE A 137 -3.31 -6.13 -6.60
CA PHE A 137 -2.28 -5.31 -7.23
C PHE A 137 -1.06 -6.14 -7.63
N ILE A 138 -0.68 -7.12 -6.80
CA ILE A 138 0.36 -8.09 -7.14
C ILE A 138 -0.03 -8.88 -8.39
N GLN A 139 -1.26 -9.39 -8.42
CA GLN A 139 -1.76 -10.14 -9.58
C GLN A 139 -1.75 -9.28 -10.85
N LEU A 140 -2.05 -7.98 -10.74
CA LEU A 140 -1.96 -7.05 -11.85
C LEU A 140 -0.51 -6.82 -12.30
N ASP A 141 0.43 -6.56 -11.38
CA ASP A 141 1.86 -6.41 -11.70
C ASP A 141 2.40 -7.67 -12.39
N ASP A 142 2.09 -8.85 -11.86
CA ASP A 142 2.48 -10.13 -12.46
C ASP A 142 1.85 -10.34 -13.84
N ALA A 143 0.58 -9.96 -14.01
CA ALA A 143 -0.11 -10.07 -15.29
C ALA A 143 0.49 -9.12 -16.34
N LEU A 144 0.81 -7.88 -15.94
CA LEU A 144 1.46 -6.88 -16.78
C LEU A 144 2.84 -7.36 -17.22
N ARG A 145 3.68 -7.84 -16.28
CA ARG A 145 5.01 -8.37 -16.60
C ARG A 145 4.95 -9.56 -17.57
N ARG A 146 3.91 -10.39 -17.47
CA ARG A 146 3.70 -11.53 -18.38
C ARG A 146 3.16 -11.13 -19.75
N SER A 147 2.28 -10.14 -19.83
CA SER A 147 1.64 -9.75 -21.10
C SER A 147 2.43 -8.73 -21.90
N LEU A 148 3.21 -7.87 -21.23
CA LEU A 148 3.89 -6.75 -21.90
C LEU A 148 5.20 -7.19 -22.57
N PRO A 149 5.50 -6.67 -23.77
CA PRO A 149 6.80 -6.80 -24.41
C PRO A 149 7.95 -6.31 -23.50
N ARG A 150 9.14 -6.90 -23.64
CA ARG A 150 10.33 -6.57 -22.82
C ARG A 150 10.65 -5.07 -22.76
N HIS A 151 10.47 -4.35 -23.88
CA HIS A 151 10.74 -2.91 -23.95
C HIS A 151 9.72 -2.05 -23.18
N GLN A 152 8.52 -2.56 -22.92
CA GLN A 152 7.47 -1.86 -22.17
C GLN A 152 7.49 -2.18 -20.68
N GLN A 153 8.07 -3.31 -20.28
CA GLN A 153 8.16 -3.71 -18.86
C GLN A 153 8.93 -2.69 -18.00
N ARG A 154 9.87 -1.94 -18.60
CA ARG A 154 10.61 -0.86 -17.91
C ARG A 154 9.72 0.31 -17.45
N TYR A 155 8.54 0.46 -18.04
CA TYR A 155 7.60 1.52 -17.68
C TYR A 155 6.69 1.12 -16.51
N VAL A 156 6.70 -0.14 -16.09
CA VAL A 156 5.94 -0.60 -14.92
C VAL A 156 6.79 -0.36 -13.67
N PRO A 157 6.40 0.57 -12.79
CA PRO A 157 7.14 0.83 -11.56
C PRO A 157 7.11 -0.40 -10.63
N PRO A 158 8.11 -0.53 -9.74
CA PRO A 158 8.09 -1.59 -8.74
C PRO A 158 6.90 -1.41 -7.79
N LEU A 159 6.20 -2.51 -7.50
CA LEU A 159 5.09 -2.50 -6.54
C LEU A 159 5.62 -2.25 -5.12
N PRO A 160 4.90 -1.51 -4.27
CA PRO A 160 5.28 -1.32 -2.87
C PRO A 160 5.49 -2.67 -2.16
N PRO A 161 6.46 -2.83 -1.25
CA PRO A 161 6.74 -4.11 -0.63
C PRO A 161 5.62 -4.62 0.29
N LYS A 162 5.55 -5.94 0.45
CA LYS A 162 4.72 -6.57 1.49
C LYS A 162 5.29 -6.22 2.86
N ALA A 163 4.45 -5.70 3.74
CA ALA A 163 4.74 -5.57 5.16
C ALA A 163 3.80 -6.51 5.94
N PRO A 164 4.28 -7.68 6.39
CA PRO A 164 3.44 -8.68 7.06
C PRO A 164 3.00 -8.24 8.45
N PHE A 165 3.85 -7.50 9.16
CA PHE A 165 3.67 -7.17 10.57
C PHE A 165 2.82 -5.92 10.83
N ALA A 166 2.70 -5.00 9.86
CA ALA A 166 1.95 -3.74 10.01
C ALA A 166 0.53 -3.76 9.39
N ARG A 167 0.01 -4.94 9.02
CA ARG A 167 -1.17 -5.12 8.14
C ARG A 167 -2.49 -4.47 8.59
N TYR A 168 -2.63 -4.07 9.85
CA TYR A 168 -3.84 -3.43 10.39
C TYR A 168 -3.60 -2.06 11.02
N ARG A 169 -2.35 -1.53 11.00
CA ARG A 169 -2.07 -0.20 11.57
C ARG A 169 -2.57 0.88 10.60
N PRO A 170 -3.41 1.83 11.03
CA PRO A 170 -3.95 2.88 10.16
C PRO A 170 -2.89 3.69 9.42
N ALA A 171 -1.84 4.13 10.12
CA ALA A 171 -0.74 4.91 9.52
C ALA A 171 -0.05 4.14 8.38
N PHE A 172 0.18 2.85 8.58
CA PHE A 172 0.76 1.97 7.56
C PHE A 172 -0.19 1.80 6.36
N LEU A 173 -1.49 1.64 6.60
CA LEU A 173 -2.49 1.49 5.54
C LEU A 173 -2.62 2.75 4.70
N ASP A 174 -2.53 3.94 5.31
CA ASP A 174 -2.51 5.22 4.60
C ASP A 174 -1.23 5.43 3.80
N GLN A 175 -0.08 5.06 4.36
CA GLN A 175 1.19 5.14 3.63
C GLN A 175 1.16 4.20 2.41
N ARG A 176 0.75 2.95 2.61
CA ARG A 176 0.57 1.99 1.51
C ARG A 176 -0.46 2.48 0.50
N ARG A 177 -1.58 3.08 0.94
CA ARG A 177 -2.62 3.66 0.06
C ARG A 177 -2.00 4.68 -0.90
N ARG A 178 -1.21 5.63 -0.39
CA ARG A 178 -0.51 6.66 -1.20
C ARG A 178 0.46 6.03 -2.20
N GLN A 179 1.23 5.04 -1.76
CA GLN A 179 2.18 4.34 -2.63
C GLN A 179 1.47 3.55 -3.73
N LEU A 180 0.35 2.89 -3.40
CA LEU A 180 -0.48 2.17 -4.37
C LEU A 180 -1.14 3.13 -5.35
N GLU A 181 -1.60 4.29 -4.90
CA GLU A 181 -2.19 5.32 -5.76
C GLU A 181 -1.17 5.85 -6.78
N TYR A 182 0.05 6.16 -6.31
CA TYR A 182 1.16 6.54 -7.19
C TYR A 182 1.50 5.42 -8.19
N TRP A 183 1.63 4.18 -7.72
CA TRP A 183 1.91 3.05 -8.60
C TRP A 183 0.79 2.84 -9.64
N LEU A 184 -0.46 2.88 -9.20
CA LEU A 184 -1.63 2.62 -10.02
C LEU A 184 -1.85 3.73 -11.05
N SER A 185 -1.66 4.99 -10.67
CA SER A 185 -1.70 6.13 -11.60
C SER A 185 -0.61 6.02 -12.67
N ALA A 186 0.63 5.69 -12.30
CA ALA A 186 1.71 5.48 -13.26
C ALA A 186 1.41 4.36 -14.28
N VAL A 187 0.74 3.29 -13.85
CA VAL A 187 0.35 2.17 -14.71
C VAL A 187 -0.85 2.53 -15.61
N LEU A 188 -1.91 3.11 -15.04
CA LEU A 188 -3.19 3.36 -15.74
C LEU A 188 -3.14 4.55 -16.70
N LEU A 189 -2.35 5.58 -16.37
CA LEU A 189 -2.24 6.81 -17.18
C LEU A 189 -1.20 6.68 -18.30
N HIS A 190 -0.39 5.62 -18.30
CA HIS A 190 0.55 5.37 -19.38
C HIS A 190 -0.22 4.94 -20.66
N PRO A 191 0.08 5.52 -21.84
CA PRO A 191 -0.68 5.28 -23.06
C PRO A 191 -0.71 3.80 -23.49
N ASP A 192 0.45 3.14 -23.50
CA ASP A 192 0.54 1.73 -23.92
C ASP A 192 0.14 0.74 -22.81
N VAL A 193 0.70 0.91 -21.61
CA VAL A 193 0.49 -0.01 -20.48
C VAL A 193 -0.96 0.07 -19.98
N GLY A 194 -1.51 1.27 -19.81
CA GLY A 194 -2.87 1.48 -19.33
C GLY A 194 -3.94 0.98 -20.31
N ALA A 195 -3.65 0.96 -21.60
CA ALA A 195 -4.55 0.43 -22.62
C ALA A 195 -4.60 -1.10 -22.68
N SER A 196 -3.67 -1.79 -22.00
CA SER A 196 -3.50 -3.23 -22.07
C SER A 196 -4.69 -4.03 -21.51
N LYS A 197 -4.88 -5.25 -22.02
CA LYS A 197 -5.95 -6.18 -21.61
C LYS A 197 -5.98 -6.47 -20.09
N PRO A 198 -4.87 -6.80 -19.40
CA PRO A 198 -4.92 -7.13 -17.97
C PRO A 198 -5.41 -5.96 -17.12
N VAL A 199 -5.09 -4.72 -17.51
CA VAL A 199 -5.56 -3.52 -16.81
C VAL A 199 -7.07 -3.40 -16.90
N ARG A 200 -7.64 -3.49 -18.10
CA ARG A 200 -9.09 -3.42 -18.32
C ARG A 200 -9.83 -4.51 -17.54
N GLN A 201 -9.32 -5.75 -17.59
CA GLN A 201 -9.91 -6.87 -16.87
C GLN A 201 -9.83 -6.67 -15.35
N TRP A 202 -8.73 -6.11 -14.84
CA TRP A 202 -8.57 -5.86 -13.42
C TRP A 202 -9.56 -4.80 -12.90
N ILE A 203 -9.80 -3.73 -13.66
CA ILE A 203 -10.75 -2.67 -13.30
C ILE A 203 -12.19 -3.20 -13.28
N MET A 204 -12.55 -4.08 -14.22
CA MET A 204 -13.91 -4.63 -14.36
C MET A 204 -14.20 -5.85 -13.47
N SER A 205 -13.17 -6.39 -12.81
CA SER A 205 -13.27 -7.57 -11.94
C SER A 205 -13.74 -7.27 -10.53
#